data_AF-F0YQP2-F1
#
_entry.id   AF-F0YQP2-F1
#
_cell.length_a   1.000
_cell.length_b   1.000
_cell.length_c   1.000
_cell.angle_alpha   90.00
_cell.angle_beta   90.00
_cell.angle_gamma   90.00
#
_symmetry.space_group_name_H-M   'P 1'
#
loop_
_entity.id
_entity.type
_entity.pdbx_description
1 polymer ?
#
loop_
_entity_poly.entity_id
_entity_poly.type
_entity_poly.pdbx_seq_one_letter_code
_entity_poly.pdbx_strand_id
1 'polypeptide(L)'
;MVSPFRSSRQKPSRDVASTALEAAARRLDDVAAREDALTARERALVRREAAAAEREAAVAAREAAEREAAVAAREAAEREAAVAPREVAAAPREALVAMEQPLSFGAADVKREKVKVLRSVRPLDAEHDLVVGQFDGYADDPSVADKATTTETFAAARLYIDNPRWAGVPFVLSAGKALEEKKVEVRIRFHAVAGAVADVGDAAPNELVVRVQPDECIYWRVMNRVPGLHTSLKLEPRRMNLLYTPSESRDMPDAYERLLLEVLRGEELKSSTRLQCARI
;
A
#
# COMPACT_ATOMS: atom_id res chain seq x y z
N MET A 1 -112.13 -27.71 48.07
CA MET A 1 -111.93 -26.30 47.71
C MET A 1 -110.45 -25.97 47.93
N VAL A 2 -109.85 -25.34 46.93
CA VAL A 2 -108.41 -25.18 46.67
C VAL A 2 -107.73 -24.24 47.68
N SER A 3 -106.47 -24.48 48.04
CA SER A 3 -105.50 -23.38 48.21
C SER A 3 -104.05 -23.83 48.04
N PRO A 4 -103.17 -23.06 47.35
CA PRO A 4 -101.97 -23.59 46.74
C PRO A 4 -100.66 -23.17 47.44
N PHE A 5 -99.68 -24.05 47.28
CA PHE A 5 -98.26 -23.85 47.53
C PHE A 5 -97.73 -22.65 46.73
N ARG A 6 -97.09 -21.66 47.37
CA ARG A 6 -96.42 -20.54 46.68
C ARG A 6 -94.98 -20.40 47.17
N SER A 7 -94.06 -20.93 46.38
CA SER A 7 -92.64 -20.55 46.38
C SER A 7 -92.51 -19.16 45.77
N SER A 8 -91.80 -18.23 46.43
CA SER A 8 -91.26 -17.06 45.73
C SER A 8 -89.89 -16.68 46.29
N ARG A 9 -88.90 -16.85 45.42
CA ARG A 9 -87.51 -16.42 45.51
C ARG A 9 -87.39 -15.00 46.05
N GLN A 10 -86.55 -14.83 47.07
CA GLN A 10 -86.07 -13.56 47.57
C GLN A 10 -85.17 -12.93 46.48
N LYS A 11 -85.60 -11.83 45.87
CA LYS A 11 -84.74 -11.00 45.01
C LYS A 11 -83.78 -10.21 45.91
N PRO A 12 -82.47 -10.14 45.59
CA PRO A 12 -81.55 -9.30 46.36
C PRO A 12 -81.90 -7.81 46.17
N SER A 13 -81.74 -7.05 47.26
CA SER A 13 -82.08 -5.63 47.35
C SER A 13 -81.17 -4.75 46.47
N ARG A 14 -81.75 -3.66 45.97
CA ARG A 14 -81.16 -2.72 45.00
C ARG A 14 -79.87 -2.05 45.51
N ASP A 15 -79.67 -1.98 46.83
CA ASP A 15 -78.51 -1.34 47.48
C ASP A 15 -77.22 -2.19 47.46
N VAL A 16 -77.35 -3.52 47.41
CA VAL A 16 -76.19 -4.43 47.28
C VAL A 16 -75.63 -4.38 45.84
N ALA A 17 -76.49 -4.11 44.86
CA ALA A 17 -76.09 -3.97 43.46
C ALA A 17 -75.36 -2.65 43.20
N SER A 18 -75.72 -1.53 43.85
CA SER A 18 -75.02 -0.24 43.65
C SER A 18 -73.65 -0.22 44.32
N THR A 19 -73.55 -0.75 45.54
CA THR A 19 -72.27 -0.86 46.27
C THR A 19 -71.28 -1.81 45.58
N ALA A 20 -71.77 -2.90 44.97
CA ALA A 20 -70.92 -3.77 44.15
C ALA A 20 -70.42 -3.07 42.86
N LEU A 21 -71.22 -2.18 42.28
CA LEU A 21 -70.87 -1.41 41.07
C LEU A 21 -69.83 -0.33 41.38
N GLU A 22 -69.96 0.37 42.51
CA GLU A 22 -68.95 1.33 42.99
C GLU A 22 -67.63 0.64 43.34
N ALA A 23 -67.68 -0.55 43.96
CA ALA A 23 -66.49 -1.34 44.23
C ALA A 23 -65.82 -1.88 42.95
N ALA A 24 -66.60 -2.15 41.90
CA ALA A 24 -66.07 -2.52 40.58
C ALA A 24 -65.43 -1.33 39.85
N ALA A 25 -66.03 -0.13 39.95
CA ALA A 25 -65.47 1.09 39.39
C ALA A 25 -64.12 1.45 40.03
N ARG A 26 -64.01 1.38 41.36
CA ARG A 26 -62.72 1.60 42.06
C ARG A 26 -61.64 0.60 41.66
N ARG A 27 -62.01 -0.66 41.43
CA ARG A 27 -61.07 -1.68 40.94
C ARG A 27 -60.60 -1.40 39.51
N LEU A 28 -61.46 -0.84 38.65
CA LEU A 28 -61.09 -0.42 37.30
C LEU A 28 -60.14 0.77 37.35
N ASP A 29 -60.39 1.76 38.22
CA ASP A 29 -59.49 2.90 38.41
C ASP A 29 -58.12 2.45 38.96
N ASP A 30 -58.09 1.50 39.90
CA ASP A 30 -56.85 0.90 40.42
C ASP A 30 -56.08 0.12 39.35
N VAL A 31 -56.79 -0.54 38.42
CA VAL A 31 -56.17 -1.25 37.28
C VAL A 31 -55.60 -0.24 36.28
N ALA A 32 -56.34 0.82 35.94
CA ALA A 32 -55.87 1.88 35.06
C ALA A 32 -54.61 2.56 35.62
N ALA A 33 -54.58 2.87 36.92
CA ALA A 33 -53.40 3.44 37.58
C ALA A 33 -52.18 2.49 37.55
N ARG A 34 -52.40 1.17 37.61
CA ARG A 34 -51.33 0.17 37.48
C ARG A 34 -50.82 0.04 36.04
N GLU A 35 -51.70 0.16 35.05
CA GLU A 35 -51.34 0.16 33.63
C GLU A 35 -50.52 1.41 33.26
N ASP A 36 -50.89 2.58 33.78
CA ASP A 36 -50.12 3.81 33.63
C ASP A 36 -48.72 3.70 34.26
N ALA A 37 -48.63 3.10 35.44
CA ALA A 37 -47.35 2.85 36.12
C ALA A 37 -46.46 1.85 35.37
N LEU A 38 -47.05 0.80 34.78
CA LEU A 38 -46.34 -0.15 33.92
C LEU A 38 -45.82 0.53 32.66
N THR A 39 -46.65 1.33 32.00
CA THR A 39 -46.28 2.08 30.80
C THR A 39 -45.15 3.08 31.08
N ALA A 40 -45.17 3.75 32.25
CA ALA A 40 -44.09 4.62 32.69
C ALA A 40 -42.78 3.85 32.93
N ARG A 41 -42.87 2.64 33.50
CA ARG A 41 -41.71 1.77 33.76
C ARG A 41 -41.11 1.21 32.47
N GLU A 42 -41.94 0.82 31.50
CA GLU A 42 -41.50 0.38 30.18
C GLU A 42 -40.76 1.50 29.43
N ARG A 43 -41.30 2.72 29.44
CA ARG A 43 -40.61 3.90 28.86
C ARG A 43 -39.28 4.19 29.54
N ALA A 44 -39.17 3.97 30.85
CA ALA A 44 -37.90 4.13 31.58
C ALA A 44 -36.88 3.04 31.23
N LEU A 45 -37.34 1.81 30.99
CA LEU A 45 -36.51 0.69 30.53
C LEU A 45 -35.95 0.95 29.12
N VAL A 46 -36.80 1.36 28.18
CA VAL A 46 -36.38 1.70 26.80
C VAL A 46 -35.35 2.83 26.81
N ARG A 47 -35.52 3.86 27.65
CA ARG A 47 -34.51 4.93 27.79
C ARG A 47 -33.19 4.44 28.37
N ARG A 48 -33.22 3.48 29.30
CA ARG A 48 -32.02 2.87 29.87
C ARG A 48 -31.29 1.98 28.86
N GLU A 49 -32.02 1.21 28.07
CA GLU A 49 -31.48 0.38 27.00
C GLU A 49 -30.86 1.24 25.90
N ALA A 50 -31.51 2.34 25.50
CA ALA A 50 -30.94 3.31 24.57
C ALA A 50 -29.63 3.92 25.09
N ALA A 51 -29.60 4.34 26.36
CA ALA A 51 -28.38 4.87 26.97
C ALA A 51 -27.27 3.81 27.15
N ALA A 52 -27.62 2.53 27.31
CA ALA A 52 -26.66 1.44 27.33
C ALA A 52 -26.07 1.18 25.94
N ALA A 53 -26.90 1.19 24.89
CA ALA A 53 -26.46 1.05 23.50
C ALA A 53 -25.53 2.20 23.08
N GLU A 54 -25.82 3.44 23.49
CA GLU A 54 -24.91 4.58 23.24
C GLU A 54 -23.55 4.41 23.93
N ARG A 55 -23.53 3.88 25.16
CA ARG A 55 -22.29 3.59 25.88
C ARG A 55 -21.49 2.46 25.24
N GLU A 56 -22.16 1.38 24.81
CA GLU A 56 -21.50 0.27 24.11
C GLU A 56 -20.92 0.73 22.77
N ALA A 57 -21.64 1.57 22.01
CA ALA A 57 -21.14 2.17 20.78
C ALA A 57 -19.91 3.06 21.01
N ALA A 58 -19.91 3.85 22.09
CA ALA A 58 -18.76 4.69 22.46
C ALA A 58 -17.53 3.86 22.85
N VAL A 59 -17.73 2.74 23.57
CA VAL A 59 -16.64 1.81 23.92
C VAL A 59 -16.09 1.14 22.66
N ALA A 60 -16.96 0.66 21.76
CA ALA A 60 -16.53 0.05 20.50
C ALA A 60 -15.75 1.03 19.60
N ALA A 61 -16.16 2.30 19.53
CA ALA A 61 -15.44 3.34 18.80
C ALA A 61 -14.05 3.62 19.40
N ARG A 62 -13.94 3.64 20.74
CA ARG A 62 -12.65 3.80 21.42
C ARG A 62 -11.73 2.60 21.18
N GLU A 63 -12.25 1.38 21.29
CA GLU A 63 -11.46 0.18 21.00
C GLU A 63 -11.03 0.10 19.53
N ALA A 64 -11.88 0.54 18.59
CA ALA A 64 -11.52 0.64 17.18
C ALA A 64 -10.38 1.66 16.94
N ALA A 65 -10.46 2.83 17.56
CA ALA A 65 -9.41 3.85 17.47
C ALA A 65 -8.08 3.37 18.10
N GLU A 66 -8.14 2.66 19.24
CA GLU A 66 -6.95 2.06 19.86
C GLU A 66 -6.34 0.96 18.98
N ARG A 67 -7.16 0.15 18.29
CA ARG A 67 -6.68 -0.86 17.33
C ARG A 67 -6.05 -0.23 16.08
N GLU A 68 -6.67 0.81 15.52
CA GLU A 68 -6.10 1.54 14.39
C GLU A 68 -4.77 2.21 14.76
N ALA A 69 -4.67 2.81 15.95
CA ALA A 69 -3.42 3.36 16.46
C ALA A 69 -2.35 2.28 16.66
N ALA A 70 -2.71 1.10 17.16
CA ALA A 70 -1.80 -0.03 17.30
C ALA A 70 -1.31 -0.58 15.96
N VAL A 71 -2.18 -0.63 14.94
CA VAL A 71 -1.80 -1.00 13.57
C VAL A 71 -0.85 0.04 12.97
N ALA A 72 -1.13 1.34 13.12
CA ALA A 72 -0.24 2.40 12.65
C ALA A 72 1.14 2.37 13.33
N ALA A 73 1.18 2.13 14.64
CA ALA A 73 2.44 1.97 15.39
C ALA A 73 3.22 0.73 14.94
N ARG A 74 2.52 -0.39 14.67
CA ARG A 74 3.14 -1.60 14.13
C ARG A 74 3.67 -1.38 12.71
N GLU A 75 2.92 -0.69 11.86
CA GLU A 75 3.39 -0.32 10.52
C GLU A 75 4.60 0.61 10.58
N ALA A 76 4.64 1.55 11.52
CA ALA A 76 5.80 2.42 11.72
C ALA A 76 7.05 1.63 12.18
N ALA A 77 6.90 0.70 13.12
CA ALA A 77 7.97 -0.19 13.55
C ALA A 77 8.44 -1.14 12.43
N GLU A 78 7.51 -1.67 11.62
CA GLU A 78 7.85 -2.48 10.43
C GLU A 78 8.55 -1.64 9.36
N ARG A 79 8.18 -0.36 9.20
CA ARG A 79 8.90 0.59 8.33
C ARG A 79 10.32 0.77 8.81
N GLU A 80 10.54 1.04 10.11
CA GLU A 80 11.88 1.22 10.70
C GLU A 80 12.81 0.03 10.43
N ALA A 81 12.30 -1.20 10.51
CA ALA A 81 13.06 -2.42 10.25
C ALA A 81 13.42 -2.66 8.76
N ALA A 82 12.85 -1.90 7.81
CA ALA A 82 12.93 -2.18 6.37
C ALA A 82 13.71 -1.15 5.54
N VAL A 83 14.15 -0.02 6.10
CA VAL A 83 14.26 1.23 5.33
C VAL A 83 15.35 1.32 4.24
N ALA A 84 16.52 0.66 4.29
CA ALA A 84 17.54 0.93 3.25
C ALA A 84 18.39 -0.24 2.73
N PRO A 85 19.08 -1.05 3.56
CA PRO A 85 19.98 -2.07 3.00
C PRO A 85 19.21 -3.19 2.27
N ARG A 86 17.95 -3.44 2.66
CA ARG A 86 17.08 -4.44 2.00
C ARG A 86 16.42 -3.93 0.71
N GLU A 87 16.15 -2.63 0.58
CA GLU A 87 15.54 -2.08 -0.63
C GLU A 87 16.56 -2.00 -1.78
N VAL A 88 17.84 -1.71 -1.50
CA VAL A 88 18.93 -1.83 -2.50
C VAL A 88 19.18 -3.29 -2.88
N ALA A 89 18.91 -4.23 -1.97
CA ALA A 89 18.96 -5.67 -2.23
C ALA A 89 17.76 -6.20 -3.04
N ALA A 90 16.79 -5.36 -3.42
CA ALA A 90 15.74 -5.73 -4.34
C ALA A 90 16.31 -5.81 -5.77
N ALA A 91 17.01 -6.92 -6.03
CA ALA A 91 17.76 -7.22 -7.25
C ALA A 91 16.98 -7.74 -8.50
N PRO A 92 15.64 -7.86 -8.55
CA PRO A 92 15.01 -8.53 -9.69
C PRO A 92 14.97 -7.67 -10.96
N ARG A 93 15.05 -6.33 -10.87
CA ARG A 93 14.95 -5.44 -12.04
C ARG A 93 16.32 -5.28 -12.72
N GLU A 94 17.36 -5.16 -11.92
CA GLU A 94 18.76 -5.05 -12.32
C GLU A 94 19.21 -6.33 -13.02
N ALA A 95 18.77 -7.49 -12.49
CA ALA A 95 19.04 -8.79 -13.09
C ALA A 95 18.44 -8.92 -14.50
N LEU A 96 17.34 -8.24 -14.84
CA LEU A 96 16.77 -8.27 -16.19
C LEU A 96 17.59 -7.46 -17.20
N VAL A 97 18.21 -6.37 -16.76
CA VAL A 97 19.06 -5.55 -17.62
C VAL A 97 20.38 -6.26 -17.90
N ALA A 98 20.93 -6.90 -16.86
CA ALA A 98 22.25 -7.53 -16.91
C ALA A 98 22.25 -8.99 -17.41
N MET A 99 21.10 -9.67 -17.53
CA MET A 99 21.05 -11.08 -17.96
C MET A 99 21.58 -11.31 -19.37
N GLU A 100 22.17 -12.49 -19.56
CA GLU A 100 22.45 -13.03 -20.89
C GLU A 100 21.15 -13.49 -21.56
N GLN A 101 21.22 -13.71 -22.87
CA GLN A 101 20.10 -14.27 -23.62
C GLN A 101 19.74 -15.66 -23.05
N PRO A 102 18.50 -15.86 -22.56
CA PRO A 102 18.09 -17.17 -22.09
C PRO A 102 17.90 -18.13 -23.28
N LEU A 103 18.08 -19.43 -23.02
CA LEU A 103 17.89 -20.48 -24.04
C LEU A 103 16.45 -20.54 -24.57
N SER A 104 15.49 -20.17 -23.74
CA SER A 104 14.08 -20.03 -24.10
C SER A 104 13.40 -18.96 -23.26
N PHE A 105 12.20 -18.53 -23.66
CA PHE A 105 11.35 -17.66 -22.84
C PHE A 105 10.62 -18.41 -21.71
N GLY A 106 10.96 -19.68 -21.45
CA GLY A 106 10.43 -20.43 -20.32
C GLY A 106 10.86 -19.83 -18.98
N ALA A 107 9.95 -19.82 -18.00
CA ALA A 107 10.20 -19.23 -16.68
C ALA A 107 11.48 -19.76 -16.01
N ALA A 108 11.77 -21.07 -16.15
CA ALA A 108 12.95 -21.70 -15.57
C ALA A 108 14.27 -21.19 -16.16
N ASP A 109 14.33 -20.98 -17.47
CA ASP A 109 15.54 -20.53 -18.16
C ASP A 109 15.81 -19.05 -17.88
N VAL A 110 14.77 -18.22 -17.87
CA VAL A 110 14.88 -16.82 -17.46
C VAL A 110 15.34 -16.70 -16.01
N LYS A 111 14.79 -17.52 -15.09
CA LYS A 111 15.25 -17.57 -13.70
C LYS A 111 16.72 -17.99 -13.59
N ARG A 112 17.15 -18.97 -14.39
CA ARG A 112 18.54 -19.46 -14.39
C ARG A 112 19.51 -18.34 -14.76
N GLU A 113 19.23 -17.59 -15.81
CA GLU A 113 20.11 -16.47 -16.22
C GLU A 113 20.09 -15.33 -15.19
N LYS A 114 18.94 -15.02 -14.56
CA LYS A 114 18.88 -14.07 -13.44
C LYS A 114 19.78 -14.51 -12.28
N VAL A 115 19.68 -15.78 -11.85
CA VAL A 115 20.49 -16.32 -10.75
C VAL A 115 21.98 -16.33 -11.12
N LYS A 116 22.31 -16.61 -12.38
CA LYS A 116 23.69 -16.57 -12.88
C LYS A 116 24.29 -15.17 -12.75
N VAL A 117 23.56 -14.14 -13.15
CA VAL A 117 24.00 -12.74 -12.97
C VAL A 117 24.25 -12.43 -11.50
N LEU A 118 23.29 -12.74 -10.62
CA LEU A 118 23.40 -12.46 -9.19
C LEU A 118 24.61 -13.16 -8.55
N ARG A 119 24.97 -14.36 -9.03
CA ARG A 119 26.18 -15.09 -8.59
C ARG A 119 27.48 -14.47 -9.10
N SER A 120 27.41 -13.72 -10.21
CA SER A 120 28.56 -13.01 -10.79
C SER A 120 28.71 -11.58 -10.26
N VAL A 121 27.83 -11.13 -9.36
CA VAL A 121 27.98 -9.83 -8.70
C VAL A 121 29.13 -9.92 -7.71
N ARG A 122 30.09 -8.99 -7.84
CA ARG A 122 31.19 -8.87 -6.88
C ARG A 122 30.65 -8.44 -5.51
N PRO A 123 31.12 -9.05 -4.40
CA PRO A 123 30.80 -8.57 -3.07
C PRO A 123 31.14 -7.08 -2.92
N LEU A 124 30.22 -6.31 -2.33
CA LEU A 124 30.38 -4.87 -2.11
C LEU A 124 31.39 -4.61 -0.99
N ASP A 125 32.26 -3.62 -1.20
CA ASP A 125 33.06 -3.02 -0.14
C ASP A 125 32.30 -1.82 0.45
N ALA A 126 32.00 -1.90 1.75
CA ALA A 126 31.21 -0.89 2.44
C ALA A 126 31.90 0.49 2.49
N GLU A 127 33.23 0.56 2.41
CA GLU A 127 33.96 1.83 2.49
C GLU A 127 34.07 2.55 1.14
N HIS A 128 34.22 1.79 0.04
CA HIS A 128 34.56 2.34 -1.27
C HIS A 128 33.40 2.33 -2.27
N ASP A 129 32.46 1.41 -2.11
CA ASP A 129 31.39 1.17 -3.08
C ASP A 129 30.00 1.50 -2.55
N LEU A 130 29.88 1.81 -1.26
CA LEU A 130 28.61 2.12 -0.61
C LEU A 130 28.64 3.53 -0.01
N VAL A 131 27.61 4.31 -0.31
CA VAL A 131 27.32 5.58 0.34
C VAL A 131 25.95 5.47 0.98
N VAL A 132 25.91 5.61 2.30
CA VAL A 132 24.66 5.65 3.05
C VAL A 132 24.46 7.03 3.66
N GLY A 133 23.21 7.43 3.79
CA GLY A 133 22.82 8.70 4.37
C GLY A 133 21.46 8.63 5.05
N GLN A 134 21.24 9.57 5.94
CA GLN A 134 19.96 9.79 6.60
C GLN A 134 19.45 11.19 6.22
N PHE A 135 18.17 11.34 5.95
CA PHE A 135 17.59 12.65 5.62
C PHE A 135 17.38 13.49 6.88
N ASP A 136 17.53 14.80 6.73
CA ASP A 136 17.34 15.76 7.82
C ASP A 136 15.88 15.78 8.29
N GLY A 137 15.65 15.49 9.57
CA GLY A 137 14.31 15.42 10.17
C GLY A 137 13.78 14.00 10.40
N TYR A 138 14.53 12.95 10.04
CA TYR A 138 14.14 11.58 10.39
C TYR A 138 14.07 11.37 11.91
N ALA A 139 15.04 11.91 12.66
CA ALA A 139 15.08 11.81 14.13
C ALA A 139 13.99 12.65 14.86
N ASP A 140 13.34 13.57 14.14
CA ASP A 140 12.30 14.44 14.68
C ASP A 140 10.89 13.81 14.59
N ASP A 141 10.74 12.72 13.84
CA ASP A 141 9.47 12.01 13.69
C ASP A 141 9.08 11.32 15.02
N PRO A 142 7.86 11.57 15.56
CA PRO A 142 7.42 10.98 16.82
C PRO A 142 7.25 9.46 16.77
N SER A 143 7.26 8.86 15.58
CA SER A 143 7.21 7.40 15.40
C SER A 143 8.57 6.71 15.54
N VAL A 144 9.68 7.47 15.57
CA VAL A 144 11.03 6.95 15.75
C VAL A 144 11.32 6.79 17.24
N ALA A 145 11.56 5.55 17.66
CA ALA A 145 11.78 5.22 19.08
C ALA A 145 13.08 5.84 19.62
N ASP A 146 14.15 5.83 18.82
CA ASP A 146 15.47 6.34 19.20
C ASP A 146 15.84 7.60 18.41
N LYS A 147 15.87 8.76 19.08
CA LYS A 147 16.27 10.04 18.46
C LYS A 147 17.76 10.15 18.13
N ALA A 148 18.57 9.18 18.57
CA ALA A 148 19.98 9.04 18.20
C ALA A 148 20.19 8.03 17.06
N THR A 149 19.13 7.70 16.31
CA THR A 149 19.14 6.66 15.29
C THR A 149 20.09 6.99 14.13
N THR A 150 20.89 6.00 13.74
CA THR A 150 21.72 6.02 12.54
C THR A 150 21.09 5.25 11.38
N THR A 151 19.78 4.95 11.45
CA THR A 151 19.08 4.21 10.39
C THR A 151 19.25 4.93 9.06
N GLU A 152 19.80 4.22 8.08
CA GLU A 152 20.04 4.74 6.75
C GLU A 152 18.70 4.91 6.03
N THR A 153 18.43 6.09 5.47
CA THR A 153 17.22 6.39 4.68
C THR A 153 17.50 6.58 3.20
N PHE A 154 18.78 6.66 2.85
CA PHE A 154 19.31 6.75 1.50
C PHE A 154 20.53 5.83 1.40
N ALA A 155 20.62 5.08 0.31
CA ALA A 155 21.76 4.23 0.00
C ALA A 155 22.04 4.29 -1.50
N ALA A 156 23.29 4.54 -1.85
CA ALA A 156 23.81 4.42 -3.20
C ALA A 156 24.96 3.40 -3.21
N ALA A 157 24.89 2.41 -4.10
CA ALA A 157 25.86 1.34 -4.20
C ALA A 157 26.40 1.24 -5.62
N ARG A 158 27.71 1.05 -5.75
CA ARG A 158 28.38 0.75 -7.02
C ARG A 158 28.71 -0.74 -7.08
N LEU A 159 28.10 -1.43 -8.03
CA LEU A 159 28.25 -2.85 -8.26
C LEU A 159 29.05 -3.14 -9.52
N TYR A 160 29.80 -4.23 -9.50
CA TYR A 160 30.47 -4.78 -10.66
C TYR A 160 29.99 -6.21 -10.89
N ILE A 161 29.71 -6.55 -12.14
CA ILE A 161 29.28 -7.88 -12.55
C ILE A 161 30.43 -8.52 -13.32
N ASP A 162 31.03 -9.57 -12.75
CA ASP A 162 32.14 -10.31 -13.34
C ASP A 162 31.63 -11.29 -14.41
N ASN A 163 31.14 -10.72 -15.52
CA ASN A 163 30.69 -11.43 -16.72
C ASN A 163 31.38 -10.78 -17.94
N PRO A 164 31.90 -11.55 -18.93
CA PRO A 164 32.47 -10.99 -20.17
C PRO A 164 31.67 -9.84 -20.82
N ARG A 165 30.34 -9.89 -20.78
CA ARG A 165 29.48 -8.84 -21.34
C ARG A 165 29.56 -7.50 -20.59
N TRP A 166 29.79 -7.54 -19.28
CA TRP A 166 29.74 -6.38 -18.39
C TRP A 166 31.08 -6.09 -17.72
N ALA A 167 32.17 -6.67 -18.23
CA ALA A 167 33.50 -6.50 -17.70
C ALA A 167 33.90 -5.02 -17.68
N GLY A 168 34.15 -4.48 -16.48
CA GLY A 168 34.56 -3.09 -16.27
C GLY A 168 33.42 -2.06 -16.31
N VAL A 169 32.16 -2.47 -16.47
CA VAL A 169 31.00 -1.56 -16.45
C VAL A 169 30.47 -1.44 -15.02
N PRO A 170 30.48 -0.23 -14.40
CA PRO A 170 29.89 -0.03 -13.08
C PRO A 170 28.37 0.09 -13.16
N PHE A 171 27.67 -0.65 -12.30
CA PHE A 171 26.24 -0.52 -12.05
C PHE A 171 26.03 0.35 -10.82
N VAL A 172 25.42 1.52 -10.97
CA VAL A 172 25.11 2.40 -9.84
C VAL A 172 23.64 2.21 -9.48
N LEU A 173 23.40 1.77 -8.26
CA LEU A 173 22.07 1.71 -7.66
C LEU A 173 21.94 2.86 -6.67
N SER A 174 20.79 3.51 -6.67
CA SER A 174 20.46 4.54 -5.68
C SER A 174 19.01 4.39 -5.27
N ALA A 175 18.78 4.24 -3.98
CA ALA A 175 17.45 4.19 -3.40
C ALA A 175 17.41 5.08 -2.17
N GLY A 176 16.30 5.77 -1.96
CA GLY A 176 16.12 6.54 -0.74
C GLY A 176 14.72 7.11 -0.62
N LYS A 177 14.40 7.53 0.60
CA LYS A 177 13.14 8.17 0.97
C LYS A 177 13.34 9.67 1.12
N ALA A 178 12.26 10.44 1.03
CA ALA A 178 12.26 11.91 1.11
C ALA A 178 13.16 12.61 0.07
N LEU A 179 13.26 12.05 -1.15
CA LEU A 179 13.92 12.71 -2.28
C LEU A 179 12.98 13.73 -2.94
N GLU A 180 13.55 14.70 -3.67
CA GLU A 180 12.81 15.77 -4.36
C GLU A 180 11.71 15.26 -5.30
N GLU A 181 11.96 14.12 -5.96
CA GLU A 181 11.07 13.54 -6.95
C GLU A 181 10.92 12.04 -6.68
N LYS A 182 9.67 11.57 -6.55
CA LYS A 182 9.38 10.14 -6.58
C LYS A 182 9.56 9.67 -8.02
N LYS A 183 10.61 8.91 -8.31
CA LYS A 183 10.82 8.29 -9.61
C LYS A 183 11.52 6.94 -9.49
N VAL A 184 11.17 6.05 -10.40
CA VAL A 184 11.81 4.76 -10.63
C VAL A 184 12.23 4.76 -12.09
N GLU A 185 13.53 4.86 -12.34
CA GLU A 185 14.08 4.86 -13.69
C GLU A 185 15.33 4.00 -13.80
N VAL A 186 15.51 3.37 -14.96
CA VAL A 186 16.74 2.70 -15.37
C VAL A 186 17.41 3.57 -16.41
N ARG A 187 18.66 3.99 -16.15
CA ARG A 187 19.43 4.84 -17.05
C ARG A 187 20.65 4.07 -17.56
N ILE A 188 20.73 3.89 -18.87
CA ILE A 188 21.89 3.33 -19.55
C ILE A 188 22.63 4.49 -20.22
N ARG A 189 23.82 4.79 -19.72
CA ARG A 189 24.72 5.77 -20.32
C ARG A 189 25.70 5.06 -21.25
N PHE A 190 25.73 5.46 -22.51
CA PHE A 190 26.67 4.93 -23.48
C PHE A 190 28.04 5.59 -23.33
N HIS A 191 29.09 4.92 -23.80
CA HIS A 191 30.41 5.55 -23.91
C HIS A 191 30.35 6.74 -24.86
N ALA A 192 31.10 7.79 -24.51
CA ALA A 192 31.30 8.92 -25.42
C ALA A 192 31.94 8.42 -26.72
N VAL A 193 31.56 9.03 -27.85
CA VAL A 193 32.11 8.65 -29.15
C VAL A 193 33.56 9.11 -29.22
N ALA A 194 34.48 8.15 -29.31
CA ALA A 194 35.90 8.45 -29.49
C ALA A 194 36.13 9.05 -30.89
N GLY A 195 36.75 10.23 -30.96
CA GLY A 195 37.06 10.90 -32.22
C GLY A 195 35.99 11.87 -32.72
N ALA A 196 35.37 12.65 -31.82
CA ALA A 196 34.63 13.83 -32.21
C ALA A 196 35.51 14.66 -33.19
N VAL A 197 35.02 14.84 -34.41
CA VAL A 197 35.63 15.72 -35.41
C VAL A 197 35.91 17.06 -34.72
N ALA A 198 37.13 17.60 -34.86
CA ALA A 198 37.60 18.75 -34.06
C ALA A 198 36.66 19.98 -34.06
N ASP A 199 35.79 20.11 -35.07
CA ASP A 199 34.80 21.18 -35.23
C ASP A 199 33.48 20.95 -34.48
N VAL A 200 33.30 19.74 -33.94
CA VAL A 200 32.14 19.28 -33.20
C VAL A 200 32.58 19.21 -31.74
N GLY A 201 32.28 20.25 -30.96
CA GLY A 201 32.66 20.30 -29.54
C GLY A 201 32.23 19.07 -28.75
N ASP A 202 32.66 19.00 -27.48
CA ASP A 202 32.52 17.82 -26.63
C ASP A 202 31.08 17.26 -26.62
N ALA A 203 30.90 16.13 -27.32
CA ALA A 203 29.58 15.55 -27.53
C ALA A 203 29.19 14.77 -26.27
N ALA A 204 28.12 15.21 -25.60
CA ALA A 204 27.60 14.50 -24.45
C ALA A 204 27.26 13.04 -24.81
N PRO A 205 27.53 12.07 -23.92
CA PRO A 205 27.22 10.67 -24.16
C PRO A 205 25.71 10.48 -24.33
N ASN A 206 25.35 9.54 -25.21
CA ASN A 206 23.95 9.15 -25.38
C ASN A 206 23.43 8.49 -24.10
N GLU A 207 22.14 8.66 -23.81
CA GLU A 207 21.50 8.05 -22.64
C GLU A 207 20.15 7.44 -23.04
N LEU A 208 19.97 6.15 -22.75
CA LEU A 208 18.66 5.51 -22.82
C LEU A 208 18.05 5.49 -21.42
N VAL A 209 16.86 6.07 -21.28
CA VAL A 209 16.15 6.14 -20.00
C VAL A 209 14.83 5.42 -20.12
N VAL A 210 14.63 4.44 -19.25
CA VAL A 210 13.38 3.72 -19.08
C VAL A 210 12.80 4.15 -17.75
N ARG A 211 11.77 4.99 -17.78
CA ARG A 211 11.04 5.42 -16.59
C ARG A 211 9.87 4.46 -16.36
N VAL A 212 9.88 3.83 -15.20
CA VAL A 212 8.83 2.89 -14.80
C VAL A 212 7.68 3.67 -14.17
N GLN A 213 7.94 4.52 -13.17
CA GLN A 213 6.90 5.33 -12.52
C GLN A 213 7.53 6.61 -11.93
N PRO A 214 6.78 7.71 -11.78
CA PRO A 214 5.49 8.03 -12.39
C PRO A 214 5.65 8.33 -13.89
N ASP A 215 4.55 8.29 -14.66
CA ASP A 215 4.53 8.50 -16.11
C ASP A 215 5.47 7.56 -16.87
N GLU A 216 4.99 6.34 -17.12
CA GLU A 216 5.71 5.31 -17.88
C GLU A 216 6.18 5.90 -19.22
N CYS A 217 7.50 5.99 -19.40
CA CYS A 217 8.05 6.44 -20.66
C CYS A 217 9.43 5.84 -20.93
N ILE A 218 9.71 5.66 -22.22
CA ILE A 218 11.04 5.30 -22.69
C ILE A 218 11.51 6.45 -23.54
N TYR A 219 12.62 7.08 -23.17
CA TYR A 219 13.22 8.11 -23.99
C TYR A 219 14.70 7.90 -24.21
N TRP A 220 15.14 8.26 -25.41
CA TRP A 220 16.52 8.22 -25.80
C TRP A 220 17.03 9.64 -25.99
N ARG A 221 18.05 10.01 -25.22
CA ARG A 221 18.81 11.25 -25.38
C ARG A 221 19.93 11.01 -26.38
N VAL A 222 19.83 11.65 -27.53
CA VAL A 222 20.79 11.59 -28.63
C VAL A 222 21.24 12.99 -29.02
N MET A 223 22.49 13.11 -29.48
CA MET A 223 22.99 14.37 -30.03
C MET A 223 22.46 14.56 -31.46
N ASN A 224 21.76 15.65 -31.71
CA ASN A 224 21.24 15.98 -33.03
C ASN A 224 21.74 17.35 -33.48
N ARG A 225 21.91 17.53 -34.80
CA ARG A 225 22.26 18.83 -35.38
C ARG A 225 21.13 19.82 -35.13
N VAL A 226 21.48 21.02 -34.68
CA VAL A 226 20.52 22.12 -34.55
C VAL A 226 20.04 22.53 -35.95
N PRO A 227 18.73 22.46 -36.23
CA PRO A 227 18.19 22.97 -37.50
C PRO A 227 18.46 24.47 -37.61
N GLY A 228 19.20 24.90 -38.64
CA GLY A 228 19.54 26.30 -38.84
C GLY A 228 20.65 26.50 -39.88
N LEU A 229 20.77 27.73 -40.38
CA LEU A 229 21.81 28.17 -41.32
C LEU A 229 23.11 28.55 -40.60
N HIS A 230 23.49 27.78 -39.58
CA HIS A 230 24.75 28.00 -38.89
C HIS A 230 25.93 27.49 -39.72
N THR A 231 26.98 28.30 -39.86
CA THR A 231 28.22 27.96 -40.56
C THR A 231 29.01 26.86 -39.82
N SER A 232 28.82 26.73 -38.50
CA SER A 232 29.43 25.70 -37.67
C SER A 232 28.42 24.60 -37.30
N LEU A 233 28.90 23.35 -37.25
CA LEU A 233 28.10 22.17 -36.92
C LEU A 233 27.83 22.13 -35.41
N LYS A 234 26.74 22.78 -34.98
CA LYS A 234 26.30 22.72 -33.58
C LYS A 234 25.43 21.48 -33.33
N LEU A 235 25.82 20.68 -32.34
CA LEU A 235 25.03 19.56 -31.84
C LEU A 235 24.35 19.93 -30.53
N GLU A 236 23.09 19.55 -30.38
CA GLU A 236 22.32 19.67 -29.15
C GLU A 236 21.74 18.31 -28.75
N PRO A 237 21.71 18.00 -27.43
CA PRO A 237 21.02 16.82 -26.96
C PRO A 237 19.51 16.96 -27.17
N ARG A 238 18.92 16.07 -27.97
CA ARG A 238 17.48 15.95 -28.19
C ARG A 238 16.97 14.65 -27.57
N ARG A 239 15.72 14.69 -27.09
CA ARG A 239 15.03 13.53 -26.50
C ARG A 239 14.06 12.97 -27.53
N MET A 240 14.22 11.70 -27.87
CA MET A 240 13.25 10.93 -28.63
C MET A 240 12.41 10.16 -27.61
N ASN A 241 11.12 10.50 -27.51
CA ASN A 241 10.24 10.00 -26.45
C ASN A 241 9.21 9.02 -27.00
N LEU A 242 9.03 7.90 -26.32
CA LEU A 242 7.86 7.04 -26.37
C LEU A 242 7.12 7.20 -25.04
N LEU A 243 5.99 7.89 -25.06
CA LEU A 243 5.15 8.14 -23.91
C LEU A 243 3.98 7.15 -23.95
N TYR A 244 3.73 6.43 -22.86
CA TYR A 244 2.50 5.66 -22.75
C TYR A 244 1.36 6.65 -22.48
N THR A 245 0.41 6.71 -23.42
CA THR A 245 -0.65 7.73 -23.38
C THR A 245 -1.71 7.32 -22.35
N PRO A 246 -2.40 8.25 -21.66
CA PRO A 246 -3.46 7.90 -20.70
C PRO A 246 -4.57 7.01 -21.27
N SER A 247 -4.81 7.07 -22.58
CA SER A 247 -5.77 6.19 -23.28
C SER A 247 -5.32 4.72 -23.30
N GLU A 248 -4.02 4.45 -23.38
CA GLU A 248 -3.45 3.10 -23.33
C GLU A 248 -3.22 2.62 -21.89
N SER A 249 -3.09 3.56 -20.94
CA SER A 249 -2.91 3.24 -19.52
C SER A 249 -4.14 2.59 -18.87
N ARG A 250 -5.34 2.75 -19.45
CA ARG A 250 -6.58 2.13 -18.92
C ARG A 250 -6.57 0.60 -18.98
N ASP A 251 -5.83 0.02 -19.92
CA ASP A 251 -5.72 -1.43 -20.09
C ASP A 251 -4.43 -1.99 -19.46
N MET A 252 -3.66 -1.18 -18.73
CA MET A 252 -2.49 -1.68 -18.02
C MET A 252 -2.96 -2.34 -16.71
N PRO A 253 -2.92 -3.68 -16.60
CA PRO A 253 -3.32 -4.35 -15.37
C PRO A 253 -2.34 -3.96 -14.25
N ASP A 254 -2.87 -3.82 -13.04
CA ASP A 254 -2.03 -3.55 -11.89
C ASP A 254 -1.03 -4.70 -11.64
N ALA A 255 0.07 -4.39 -10.95
CA ALA A 255 1.11 -5.34 -10.63
C ALA A 255 0.54 -6.58 -9.90
N TYR A 256 -0.43 -6.38 -9.00
CA TYR A 256 -1.07 -7.47 -8.27
C TYR A 256 -2.01 -8.31 -9.14
N GLU A 257 -2.79 -7.69 -10.03
CA GLU A 257 -3.68 -8.41 -10.95
C GLU A 257 -2.88 -9.35 -11.85
N ARG A 258 -1.77 -8.84 -12.39
CA ARG A 258 -0.88 -9.62 -13.24
C ARG A 258 -0.20 -10.75 -12.47
N LEU A 259 0.22 -10.50 -11.22
CA LEU A 259 0.83 -11.54 -10.37
C LEU A 259 -0.18 -12.65 -10.03
N LEU A 260 -1.42 -12.28 -9.69
CA LEU A 260 -2.48 -13.24 -9.41
C LEU A 260 -2.82 -14.09 -10.63
N LEU A 261 -2.89 -13.48 -11.81
CA LEU A 261 -3.09 -14.20 -13.07
C LEU A 261 -1.96 -15.18 -13.35
N GLU A 262 -0.70 -14.79 -13.09
CA GLU A 262 0.47 -15.65 -13.23
C GLU A 262 0.40 -16.86 -12.29
N VAL A 263 0.00 -16.66 -11.03
CA VAL A 263 -0.22 -17.74 -10.05
C VAL A 263 -1.33 -18.69 -10.50
N LEU A 264 -2.45 -18.16 -11.02
CA LEU A 264 -3.57 -18.97 -11.52
C LEU A 264 -3.19 -19.80 -12.75
N ARG A 265 -2.28 -19.29 -13.59
CA ARG A 265 -1.75 -20.01 -14.77
C ARG A 265 -0.63 -20.99 -14.42
N GLY A 266 -0.13 -20.99 -13.18
CA GLY A 266 1.05 -21.75 -12.79
C GLY A 266 2.35 -21.27 -13.45
N GLU A 267 2.36 -20.04 -13.99
CA GLU A 267 3.51 -19.44 -14.65
C GLU A 267 4.29 -18.57 -13.66
N GLU A 268 5.38 -19.10 -13.12
CA GLU A 268 6.18 -18.37 -12.13
C GLU A 268 7.24 -17.43 -12.76
N LEU A 269 6.94 -16.68 -13.81
CA LEU A 269 7.98 -15.95 -14.54
C LEU A 269 8.59 -14.77 -13.73
N LYS A 270 7.83 -14.20 -12.80
CA LYS A 270 8.23 -13.05 -11.97
C LYS A 270 8.38 -13.33 -10.48
N SER A 271 7.94 -14.49 -9.99
CA SER A 271 8.02 -14.78 -8.56
C SER A 271 9.47 -14.97 -8.13
N SER A 272 9.86 -14.26 -7.06
CA SER A 272 11.19 -14.44 -6.47
C SER A 272 11.23 -15.80 -5.78
N THR A 273 12.06 -16.70 -6.30
CA THR A 273 12.21 -18.05 -5.72
C THR A 273 13.18 -17.95 -4.55
N ARG A 274 12.99 -18.74 -3.47
CA ARG A 274 13.83 -18.73 -2.24
C ARG A 274 15.35 -18.71 -2.48
N LEU A 275 15.81 -19.27 -3.61
CA LEU A 275 17.22 -19.24 -4.03
C LEU A 275 17.76 -17.82 -4.31
N GLN A 276 16.92 -16.85 -4.65
CA GLN A 276 17.34 -15.46 -4.86
C GLN A 276 17.57 -14.72 -3.54
N CYS A 277 16.84 -15.05 -2.48
CA CYS A 277 16.94 -14.34 -1.20
C CYS A 277 17.95 -14.97 -0.22
N ALA A 278 18.29 -16.26 -0.38
CA ALA A 278 19.08 -16.99 0.62
C ALA A 278 20.60 -16.72 0.61
N ARG A 279 21.09 -15.81 -0.24
CA ARG A 279 22.54 -15.58 -0.41
C ARG A 279 22.94 -14.13 -0.73
N ILE A 280 21.99 -13.21 -0.64
CA ILE A 280 22.24 -11.77 -0.50
C ILE A 280 22.25 -11.50 1.01
#